data_AF-A8NEN0-F1
#
_entry.id   AF-A8NEN0-F1
#
_cell.length_a   1.000
_cell.length_b   1.000
_cell.length_c   1.000
_cell.angle_alpha   90.00
_cell.angle_beta   90.00
_cell.angle_gamma   90.00
#
_symmetry.space_group_name_H-M   'P 1'
#
loop_
_entity.id
_entity.type
_entity.pdbx_description
1 polymer ?
#
loop_
_entity_poly.entity_id
_entity_poly.type
_entity_poly.pdbx_seq_one_letter_code
_entity_poly.pdbx_strand_id
1 'polypeptide(L)'
;MATHCSNFAAKLGLDHITSKILWGQPGFPPRPTESFERDARNARYDLLYKAMLSSGSNTLALGHHLDDQVETSLMRLGKGSTLLGARGMRPIRRWGMSEVPKWDFGQRDLQGMRMWMIRPLLQVGKDRILATCEANGLEYVTDKTNFQPDITIRNAIRHTLENNGDTSAVLEKRIKEQLHEIDEALSKNHELGLNLSSGLERARGAVLRISSLSGSIHAKVDKLIEQSCRPSPPGTLLLSPSALQSETIDLLARKALVERVLRYVSPEPWGSLRAQSHSRSSQVDRIVNILWGPMNRNMAPFTAGSGVVWTPVNLDSSGDIKPRTGTGTDLYWLAHRQPPPVKNKGLHEDAKFSYSGQVDLTDLLATSHRLWQKGDGAELLEVLWDRRFRIRLKLSAIPRRIIKAMEATDSRVVLCPQRKWHLPQLSLQTQDSTSVLHTAIDDSQDVAKEFDGWISIDYVRTLASV
;
A
#
# COMPACT_ATOMS: atom_id res chain seq x y z
N MET A 1 -1.65 31.02 12.57
CA MET A 1 -0.74 30.02 11.94
C MET A 1 -0.64 30.22 10.43
N ALA A 2 -1.72 30.08 9.65
CA ALA A 2 -1.68 30.22 8.17
C ALA A 2 -1.05 31.55 7.69
N THR A 3 -1.48 32.69 8.23
CA THR A 3 -0.91 34.01 7.89
C THR A 3 0.59 34.09 8.17
N HIS A 4 1.06 33.53 9.29
CA HIS A 4 2.48 33.51 9.62
C HIS A 4 3.26 32.67 8.60
N CYS A 5 2.76 31.49 8.22
CA CYS A 5 3.39 30.66 7.18
C CYS A 5 3.43 31.37 5.82
N SER A 6 2.36 32.08 5.43
CA SER A 6 2.31 32.85 4.19
C SER A 6 3.35 33.99 4.19
N ASN A 7 3.46 34.73 5.29
CA ASN A 7 4.44 35.81 5.42
C ASN A 7 5.87 35.27 5.39
N PHE A 8 6.13 34.14 6.05
CA PHE A 8 7.44 33.49 6.03
C PHE A 8 7.81 33.00 4.62
N ALA A 9 6.89 32.36 3.90
CA ALA A 9 7.10 31.94 2.52
C ALA A 9 7.41 33.13 1.60
N ALA A 10 6.65 34.24 1.74
CA ALA A 10 6.89 35.46 0.98
C ALA A 10 8.28 36.07 1.25
N LYS A 11 8.76 36.06 2.51
CA LYS A 11 10.13 36.49 2.86
C LYS A 11 11.21 35.67 2.15
N LEU A 12 10.93 34.39 1.84
CA LEU A 12 11.83 33.49 1.14
C LEU A 12 11.64 33.50 -0.39
N GLY A 13 10.72 34.32 -0.92
CA GLY A 13 10.40 34.32 -2.35
C GLY A 13 9.73 33.03 -2.83
N LEU A 14 9.04 32.32 -1.93
CA LEU A 14 8.38 31.05 -2.23
C LEU A 14 6.88 31.24 -2.43
N ASP A 15 6.33 30.53 -3.41
CA ASP A 15 4.89 30.41 -3.59
C ASP A 15 4.24 29.75 -2.37
N HIS A 16 3.08 30.27 -1.97
CA HIS A 16 2.34 29.78 -0.82
C HIS A 16 0.91 29.39 -1.19
N ILE A 17 0.55 28.13 -0.93
CA ILE A 17 -0.81 27.62 -1.12
C ILE A 17 -1.43 27.35 0.25
N THR A 18 -2.51 28.07 0.57
CA THR A 18 -3.37 27.77 1.71
C THR A 18 -4.62 27.04 1.24
N SER A 19 -4.90 25.87 1.83
CA SER A 19 -6.13 25.11 1.59
C SER A 19 -6.83 24.81 2.91
N LYS A 20 -8.15 24.98 2.93
CA LYS A 20 -8.99 24.75 4.13
C LYS A 20 -9.76 23.44 3.98
N ILE A 21 -9.80 22.64 5.05
CA ILE A 21 -10.70 21.48 5.11
C ILE A 21 -12.12 22.03 5.39
N LEU A 22 -13.02 21.80 4.45
CA LEU A 22 -14.41 22.27 4.52
C LEU A 22 -15.31 21.15 5.06
N TRP A 23 -15.19 20.85 6.35
CA TRP A 23 -15.98 19.80 7.01
C TRP A 23 -17.49 19.96 6.74
N GLY A 24 -18.15 18.86 6.38
CA GLY A 24 -19.58 18.82 6.10
C GLY A 24 -20.02 19.36 4.73
N GLN A 25 -19.09 19.77 3.87
CA GLN A 25 -19.39 20.18 2.48
C GLN A 25 -19.11 19.04 1.48
N PRO A 26 -19.69 19.07 0.26
CA PRO A 26 -19.41 18.08 -0.77
C PRO A 26 -17.90 17.82 -0.94
N GLY A 27 -17.49 16.56 -0.79
CA GLY A 27 -16.10 16.14 -0.83
C GLY A 27 -15.40 15.95 0.53
N PHE A 28 -16.00 16.41 1.64
CA PHE A 28 -15.51 16.14 3.00
C PHE A 28 -16.64 15.62 3.90
N PRO A 29 -16.38 14.63 4.77
CA PRO A 29 -17.38 14.17 5.73
C PRO A 29 -17.72 15.27 6.75
N PRO A 30 -18.81 15.13 7.52
CA PRO A 30 -19.03 15.93 8.72
C PRO A 30 -17.80 15.88 9.64
N ARG A 31 -17.60 16.92 10.45
CA ARG A 31 -16.47 16.98 11.37
C ARG A 31 -16.51 15.77 12.32
N PRO A 32 -15.49 14.89 12.31
CA PRO A 32 -15.50 13.69 13.13
C PRO A 32 -15.33 14.04 14.61
N THR A 33 -16.03 13.32 15.49
CA THR A 33 -15.93 13.45 16.95
C THR A 33 -14.93 12.44 17.54
N GLU A 34 -15.01 11.16 17.15
CA GLU A 34 -14.20 10.08 17.77
C GLU A 34 -12.88 9.76 17.04
N SER A 35 -12.84 9.90 15.71
CA SER A 35 -11.69 9.59 14.86
C SER A 35 -11.05 10.83 14.22
N PHE A 36 -11.20 11.99 14.87
CA PHE A 36 -10.80 13.29 14.32
C PHE A 36 -9.39 13.30 13.74
N GLU A 37 -8.39 12.76 14.45
CA GLU A 37 -7.00 12.78 14.01
C GLU A 37 -6.77 11.98 12.70
N ARG A 38 -7.36 10.79 12.60
CA ARG A 38 -7.26 9.93 11.41
C ARG A 38 -7.92 10.61 10.21
N ASP A 39 -9.11 11.13 10.42
CA ASP A 39 -9.91 11.67 9.32
C ASP A 39 -9.40 13.04 8.88
N ALA A 40 -8.93 13.88 9.82
CA ALA A 40 -8.23 15.13 9.53
C ALA A 40 -6.91 14.86 8.80
N ARG A 41 -6.19 13.80 9.18
CA ARG A 41 -5.00 13.36 8.43
C ARG A 41 -5.38 12.99 7.00
N ASN A 42 -6.40 12.19 6.77
CA ASN A 42 -6.86 11.80 5.43
C ASN A 42 -7.29 13.00 4.59
N ALA A 43 -8.09 13.91 5.16
CA ALA A 43 -8.52 15.15 4.51
C ALA A 43 -7.34 16.06 4.15
N ARG A 44 -6.33 16.17 5.03
CA ARG A 44 -5.10 16.93 4.74
C ARG A 44 -4.32 16.32 3.59
N TYR A 45 -4.17 14.99 3.54
CA TYR A 45 -3.52 14.34 2.40
C TYR A 45 -4.31 14.55 1.11
N ASP A 46 -5.65 14.56 1.15
CA ASP A 46 -6.46 14.88 -0.02
C ASP A 46 -6.20 16.30 -0.57
N LEU A 47 -6.11 17.30 0.31
CA LEU A 47 -5.79 18.67 -0.08
C LEU A 47 -4.36 18.79 -0.63
N LEU A 48 -3.39 18.14 0.02
CA LEU A 48 -2.00 18.11 -0.44
C LEU A 48 -1.88 17.47 -1.83
N TYR A 49 -2.60 16.38 -2.07
CA TYR A 49 -2.66 15.74 -3.39
C TYR A 49 -3.20 16.71 -4.46
N LYS A 50 -4.31 17.40 -4.18
CA LYS A 50 -4.88 18.40 -5.10
C LYS A 50 -3.91 19.55 -5.37
N ALA A 51 -3.22 20.04 -4.34
CA ALA A 51 -2.21 21.09 -4.48
C ALA A 51 -0.99 20.63 -5.31
N MET A 52 -0.57 19.37 -5.16
CA MET A 52 0.48 18.79 -6.01
C MET A 52 0.05 18.73 -7.47
N LEU A 53 -1.20 18.34 -7.76
CA LEU A 53 -1.72 18.34 -9.12
C LEU A 53 -1.76 19.74 -9.74
N SER A 54 -2.30 20.72 -9.02
CA SER A 54 -2.43 22.09 -9.53
C SER A 54 -1.08 22.78 -9.74
N SER A 55 -0.06 22.39 -8.98
CA SER A 55 1.30 22.93 -9.12
C SER A 55 2.18 22.13 -10.08
N GLY A 56 1.71 20.99 -10.61
CA GLY A 56 2.55 20.08 -11.39
C GLY A 56 3.66 19.39 -10.58
N SER A 57 3.57 19.42 -9.25
CA SER A 57 4.58 18.85 -8.35
C SER A 57 4.49 17.32 -8.29
N ASN A 58 5.63 16.65 -8.45
CA ASN A 58 5.73 15.20 -8.33
C ASN A 58 6.29 14.73 -6.97
N THR A 59 6.72 15.65 -6.10
CA THR A 59 7.36 15.31 -4.82
C THR A 59 6.82 16.19 -3.69
N LEU A 60 6.41 15.56 -2.58
CA LEU A 60 6.01 16.22 -1.34
C LEU A 60 7.05 15.97 -0.25
N ALA A 61 7.69 17.03 0.22
CA ALA A 61 8.54 16.99 1.42
C ALA A 61 7.71 17.25 2.69
N LEU A 62 7.92 16.43 3.71
CA LEU A 62 7.27 16.57 5.02
C LEU A 62 8.32 16.73 6.11
N GLY A 63 8.09 17.69 7.01
CA GLY A 63 8.96 17.95 8.17
C GLY A 63 8.84 16.92 9.30
N HIS A 64 8.60 15.65 8.98
CA HIS A 64 8.60 14.59 10.00
C HIS A 64 10.03 14.34 10.48
N HIS A 65 10.21 14.18 11.79
CA HIS A 65 11.51 14.04 12.44
C HIS A 65 11.66 12.73 13.22
N LEU A 66 12.80 12.53 13.89
CA LEU A 66 13.11 11.29 14.61
C LEU A 66 12.12 11.02 15.75
N ASP A 67 11.64 12.05 16.44
CA ASP A 67 10.69 11.84 17.55
C ASP A 67 9.32 11.36 17.04
N ASP A 68 8.87 11.84 15.86
CA ASP A 68 7.67 11.31 15.21
C ASP A 68 7.83 9.83 14.82
N GLN A 69 9.07 9.41 14.53
CA GLN A 69 9.39 8.01 14.29
C GLN A 69 9.23 7.19 15.55
N VAL A 70 9.79 7.65 16.66
CA VAL A 70 9.63 7.00 17.97
C VAL A 70 8.15 6.81 18.29
N GLU A 71 7.36 7.88 18.22
CA GLU A 71 5.92 7.82 18.46
C GLU A 71 5.23 6.80 17.53
N THR A 72 5.52 6.85 16.23
CA THR A 72 4.93 5.94 15.25
C THR A 72 5.33 4.48 15.48
N SER A 73 6.60 4.23 15.79
CA SER A 73 7.15 2.91 16.07
C SER A 73 6.50 2.28 17.29
N LEU A 74 6.42 3.03 18.39
CA LEU A 74 5.79 2.58 19.64
C LEU A 74 4.30 2.30 19.44
N MET A 75 3.56 3.22 18.81
CA MET A 75 2.14 3.01 18.48
C MET A 75 1.90 1.76 17.63
N ARG A 76 2.82 1.39 16.74
CA ARG A 76 2.70 0.18 15.92
C ARG A 76 3.00 -1.09 16.72
N LEU A 77 4.00 -1.05 17.60
CA LEU A 77 4.31 -2.16 18.50
C LEU A 77 3.12 -2.48 19.40
N GLY A 78 2.52 -1.48 20.05
CA GLY A 78 1.32 -1.68 20.88
C GLY A 78 0.15 -2.31 20.12
N LYS A 79 0.05 -2.06 18.81
CA LYS A 79 -0.96 -2.68 17.92
C LYS A 79 -0.59 -4.09 17.44
N GLY A 80 0.45 -4.72 17.98
CA GLY A 80 0.89 -6.07 17.62
C GLY A 80 1.62 -6.15 16.28
N SER A 81 2.28 -5.07 15.86
CA SER A 81 3.12 -5.10 14.65
C SER A 81 4.40 -5.91 14.89
N THR A 82 4.91 -6.55 13.83
CA THR A 82 6.27 -7.14 13.84
C THR A 82 7.35 -6.06 14.08
N LEU A 83 8.57 -6.48 14.42
CA LEU A 83 9.73 -5.58 14.50
C LEU A 83 9.95 -4.80 13.19
N LEU A 84 9.67 -5.42 12.04
CA LEU A 84 9.70 -4.78 10.73
C LEU A 84 8.57 -3.76 10.57
N GLY A 85 7.35 -4.10 11.02
CA GLY A 85 6.22 -3.18 11.06
C GLY A 85 6.47 -1.97 11.96
N ALA A 86 7.26 -2.15 13.02
CA ALA A 86 7.68 -1.11 13.97
C ALA A 86 8.73 -0.13 13.40
N ARG A 87 9.20 -0.28 12.16
CA ARG A 87 10.11 0.67 11.48
C ARG A 87 9.58 2.11 11.31
N GLY A 88 8.33 2.34 11.68
CA GLY A 88 7.69 3.64 11.57
C GLY A 88 7.57 4.10 10.11
N MET A 89 7.81 5.38 9.85
CA MET A 89 7.68 5.96 8.51
C MET A 89 8.89 5.66 7.62
N ARG A 90 8.70 5.56 6.31
CA ARG A 90 9.84 5.45 5.37
C ARG A 90 10.38 6.85 5.04
N PRO A 91 11.70 7.03 4.87
CA PRO A 91 12.28 8.31 4.40
C PRO A 91 11.74 8.71 3.04
N ILE A 92 11.63 7.76 2.12
CA ILE A 92 11.11 7.95 0.78
C ILE A 92 10.02 6.89 0.58
N ARG A 93 8.88 7.29 0.03
CA ARG A 93 7.86 6.37 -0.47
C ARG A 93 7.08 7.02 -1.59
N ARG A 94 6.44 6.23 -2.44
CA ARG A 94 5.39 6.77 -3.31
C ARG A 94 4.17 7.19 -2.50
N TRP A 95 3.37 8.12 -3.02
CA TRP A 95 2.12 8.58 -2.40
C TRP A 95 1.23 7.43 -1.96
N GLY A 96 1.26 6.34 -2.72
CA GLY A 96 0.51 5.11 -2.46
C GLY A 96 -0.93 5.27 -2.90
N MET A 97 -1.62 4.15 -3.01
CA MET A 97 -3.02 4.11 -3.41
C MET A 97 -3.90 4.38 -2.18
N SER A 98 -4.90 5.25 -2.31
CA SER A 98 -5.81 5.57 -1.20
C SER A 98 -7.07 4.70 -1.27
N GLU A 99 -7.92 4.76 -0.24
CA GLU A 99 -9.28 4.19 -0.28
C GLU A 99 -10.19 5.07 -1.15
N VAL A 100 -9.74 5.39 -2.36
CA VAL A 100 -10.49 6.20 -3.33
C VAL A 100 -11.72 5.41 -3.79
N PRO A 101 -12.87 6.06 -4.00
CA PRO A 101 -14.06 5.40 -4.51
C PRO A 101 -13.79 4.66 -5.84
N LYS A 102 -14.38 3.47 -5.99
CA LYS A 102 -14.14 2.55 -7.12
C LYS A 102 -14.53 3.11 -8.49
N TRP A 103 -15.29 4.19 -8.55
CA TRP A 103 -15.70 4.89 -9.78
C TRP A 103 -14.58 5.73 -10.41
N ASP A 104 -13.49 5.97 -9.68
CA ASP A 104 -12.34 6.75 -10.18
C ASP A 104 -11.49 5.98 -11.21
N PHE A 105 -11.86 4.73 -11.56
CA PHE A 105 -11.09 3.85 -12.46
C PHE A 105 -9.59 3.77 -12.14
N GLY A 106 -9.23 4.07 -10.89
CA GLY A 106 -7.85 4.17 -10.40
C GLY A 106 -7.04 5.35 -10.96
N GLN A 107 -7.66 6.39 -11.50
CA GLN A 107 -6.98 7.58 -12.05
C GLN A 107 -6.15 8.30 -10.99
N ARG A 108 -6.74 8.57 -9.82
CA ARG A 108 -6.02 9.16 -8.69
C ARG A 108 -4.86 8.29 -8.24
N ASP A 109 -5.07 6.98 -8.23
CA ASP A 109 -4.03 6.06 -7.82
C ASP A 109 -2.88 5.99 -8.85
N LEU A 110 -3.17 6.00 -10.16
CA LEU A 110 -2.16 6.09 -11.22
C LEU A 110 -1.35 7.38 -11.13
N GLN A 111 -2.01 8.51 -10.91
CA GLN A 111 -1.34 9.80 -10.71
C GLN A 111 -0.50 9.75 -9.42
N GLY A 112 -1.04 9.22 -8.33
CA GLY A 112 -0.33 9.02 -7.06
C GLY A 112 0.89 8.09 -7.20
N MET A 113 0.85 7.10 -8.10
CA MET A 113 2.00 6.23 -8.39
C MET A 113 3.18 6.98 -9.04
N ARG A 114 2.96 8.18 -9.58
CA ARG A 114 3.99 9.08 -10.14
C ARG A 114 4.49 10.10 -9.11
N MET A 115 3.86 10.15 -7.93
CA MET A 115 4.18 11.09 -6.88
C MET A 115 5.01 10.46 -5.75
N TRP A 116 5.96 11.22 -5.24
CA TRP A 116 6.84 10.86 -4.14
C TRP A 116 6.51 11.64 -2.88
N MET A 117 6.72 10.98 -1.74
CA MET A 117 6.69 11.58 -0.42
C MET A 117 8.04 11.35 0.25
N ILE A 118 8.71 12.44 0.60
CA ILE A 118 10.02 12.43 1.24
C ILE A 118 9.96 13.03 2.65
N ARG A 119 10.81 12.54 3.55
CA ARG A 119 10.94 13.00 4.94
C ARG A 119 12.42 13.24 5.24
N PRO A 120 12.98 14.39 4.85
CA PRO A 120 14.43 14.63 4.96
C PRO A 120 14.94 14.63 6.40
N LEU A 121 14.11 15.07 7.36
CA LEU A 121 14.50 15.26 8.77
C LEU A 121 14.28 14.02 9.63
N LEU A 122 13.96 12.88 9.04
CA LEU A 122 13.45 11.71 9.77
C LEU A 122 14.44 11.05 10.73
N GLN A 123 15.73 11.35 10.58
CA GLN A 123 16.82 10.90 11.45
C GLN A 123 17.31 11.99 12.39
N VAL A 124 16.72 13.19 12.34
CA VAL A 124 17.13 14.36 13.12
C VAL A 124 16.20 14.49 14.33
N GLY A 125 16.78 14.62 15.52
CA GLY A 125 16.04 14.90 16.76
C GLY A 125 15.40 16.28 16.76
N LYS A 126 14.26 16.44 17.44
CA LYS A 126 13.54 17.72 17.52
C LYS A 126 14.38 18.82 18.18
N ASP A 127 15.13 18.48 19.22
CA ASP A 127 16.12 19.33 19.88
C ASP A 127 17.15 19.91 18.90
N ARG A 128 17.69 19.08 17.99
CA ARG A 128 18.62 19.55 16.96
C ARG A 128 17.95 20.48 15.95
N ILE A 129 16.69 20.22 15.60
CA ILE A 129 15.90 21.12 14.73
C ILE A 129 15.71 22.47 15.40
N LEU A 130 15.30 22.50 16.67
CA LEU A 130 15.10 23.74 17.43
C LEU A 130 16.39 24.54 17.60
N ALA A 131 17.50 23.88 17.94
CA ALA A 131 18.81 24.53 18.02
C ALA A 131 19.24 25.14 16.67
N THR A 132 18.88 24.50 15.55
CA THR A 132 19.13 25.05 14.22
C THR A 132 18.27 26.27 13.94
N CYS A 133 16.99 26.26 14.34
CA CYS A 133 16.12 27.42 14.23
C CYS A 133 16.65 28.60 15.05
N GLU A 134 17.06 28.37 16.29
CA GLU A 134 17.62 29.40 17.17
C GLU A 134 18.91 29.99 16.60
N ALA A 135 19.86 29.14 16.18
CA ALA A 135 21.13 29.58 15.61
C ALA A 135 20.99 30.39 14.32
N ASN A 136 19.87 30.23 13.59
CA ASN A 136 19.59 30.95 12.34
C ASN A 136 18.49 32.02 12.50
N GLY A 137 18.01 32.29 13.72
CA GLY A 137 16.93 33.23 13.96
C GLY A 137 15.63 32.91 13.22
N LEU A 138 15.35 31.62 12.97
CA LEU A 138 14.14 31.18 12.25
C LEU A 138 12.94 31.22 13.19
N GLU A 139 11.97 32.05 12.85
CA GLU A 139 10.67 32.09 13.53
C GLU A 139 9.85 30.83 13.19
N TYR A 140 9.19 30.26 14.20
CA TYR A 140 8.26 29.14 14.03
C TYR A 140 7.05 29.29 14.96
N VAL A 141 5.95 28.61 14.62
CA VAL A 141 4.71 28.62 15.41
C VAL A 141 4.59 27.34 16.22
N THR A 142 4.34 27.48 17.52
CA THR A 142 4.08 26.36 18.42
C THR A 142 2.59 26.21 18.69
N ASP A 143 2.04 25.02 18.43
CA ASP A 143 0.66 24.69 18.81
C ASP A 143 0.60 24.31 20.30
N LYS A 144 -0.30 24.94 21.06
CA LYS A 144 -0.48 24.70 22.50
C LYS A 144 -0.98 23.29 22.79
N THR A 145 -1.74 22.68 21.87
CA THR A 145 -2.27 21.32 22.04
C THR A 145 -1.19 20.24 22.01
N ASN A 146 0.01 20.55 21.49
CA ASN A 146 1.14 19.61 21.45
C ASN A 146 1.71 19.26 22.84
N PHE A 147 1.35 20.03 23.88
CA PHE A 147 1.80 19.84 25.26
C PHE A 147 0.74 19.20 26.16
N GLN A 148 -0.41 18.81 25.59
CA GLN A 148 -1.52 18.21 26.34
C GLN A 148 -1.52 16.69 26.11
N PRO A 149 -1.06 15.88 27.09
CA PRO A 149 -0.87 14.44 26.93
C PRO A 149 -2.18 13.65 26.92
N ASP A 150 -3.28 14.24 27.41
CA ASP A 150 -4.63 13.66 27.49
C ASP A 150 -5.40 13.71 26.16
N ILE A 151 -4.94 14.50 25.17
CA ILE A 151 -5.65 14.65 23.89
C ILE A 151 -5.32 13.56 22.89
N THR A 152 -4.04 13.17 22.80
CA THR A 152 -3.60 12.16 21.81
C THR A 152 -2.60 11.20 22.41
N ILE A 153 -2.65 9.96 21.93
CA ILE A 153 -1.67 8.93 22.30
C ILE A 153 -0.23 9.35 21.94
N ARG A 154 -0.02 10.16 20.89
CA ARG A 154 1.31 10.68 20.55
C ARG A 154 1.84 11.63 21.60
N ASN A 155 1.02 12.58 22.03
CA ASN A 155 1.40 13.51 23.10
C ASN A 155 1.66 12.75 24.41
N ALA A 156 0.84 11.74 24.72
CA ALA A 156 1.04 10.89 25.88
C ALA A 156 2.39 10.14 25.84
N ILE A 157 2.70 9.48 24.71
CA ILE A 157 3.99 8.81 24.51
C ILE A 157 5.16 9.77 24.71
N ARG A 158 5.09 10.97 24.10
CA ARG A 158 6.13 11.99 24.22
C ARG A 158 6.34 12.39 25.67
N HIS A 159 5.26 12.73 26.37
CA HIS A 159 5.30 13.13 27.78
C HIS A 159 5.88 12.03 28.67
N THR A 160 5.47 10.77 28.46
CA THR A 160 5.99 9.64 29.24
C THR A 160 7.49 9.42 29.00
N LEU A 161 7.95 9.53 27.75
CA LEU A 161 9.38 9.37 27.42
C LEU A 161 10.25 10.52 27.92
N GLU A 162 9.74 11.75 27.92
CA GLU A 162 10.44 12.93 28.43
C GLU A 162 10.55 12.89 29.96
N ASN A 163 9.56 12.33 30.64
CA ASN A 163 9.51 12.22 32.10
C ASN A 163 9.89 10.82 32.64
N ASN A 164 10.69 10.04 31.90
CA ASN A 164 11.23 8.74 32.32
C ASN A 164 10.17 7.74 32.86
N GLY A 165 9.01 7.69 32.23
CA GLY A 165 7.94 6.77 32.60
C GLY A 165 6.90 7.36 33.56
N ASP A 166 7.01 8.63 33.95
CA ASP A 166 6.00 9.25 34.80
C ASP A 166 4.65 9.38 34.07
N THR A 167 3.64 8.70 34.61
CA THR A 167 2.24 8.74 34.16
C THR A 167 1.35 9.53 35.13
N SER A 168 1.92 10.40 35.96
CA SER A 168 1.20 11.26 36.92
C SER A 168 0.18 12.19 36.27
N ALA A 169 0.30 12.46 34.97
CA ALA A 169 -0.68 13.21 34.19
C ALA A 169 -2.06 12.54 34.23
N VAL A 170 -3.11 13.34 34.36
CA VAL A 170 -4.51 12.87 34.25
C VAL A 170 -4.80 12.51 32.80
N LEU A 171 -4.64 11.24 32.45
CA LEU A 171 -4.91 10.72 31.11
C LEU A 171 -6.30 10.10 31.01
N GLU A 172 -6.94 10.24 29.86
CA GLU A 172 -8.15 9.49 29.52
C GLU A 172 -7.91 7.98 29.61
N LYS A 173 -8.94 7.22 30.01
CA LYS A 173 -8.88 5.76 30.17
C LYS A 173 -8.32 5.06 28.92
N ARG A 174 -8.82 5.46 27.74
CA ARG A 174 -8.39 4.89 26.44
C ARG A 174 -6.88 5.09 26.19
N ILE A 175 -6.33 6.25 26.55
CA ILE A 175 -4.89 6.52 26.36
C ILE A 175 -4.05 5.68 27.33
N LYS A 176 -4.51 5.52 28.58
CA LYS A 176 -3.84 4.64 29.55
C LYS A 176 -3.77 3.19 29.08
N GLU A 177 -4.88 2.67 28.56
CA GLU A 177 -4.94 1.32 27.96
C GLU A 177 -3.94 1.18 26.80
N GLN A 178 -3.91 2.17 25.89
CA GLN A 178 -2.97 2.17 24.77
C GLN A 178 -1.50 2.25 25.20
N LEU A 179 -1.16 3.02 26.24
CA LEU A 179 0.20 3.06 26.78
C LEU A 179 0.59 1.73 27.42
N HIS A 180 -0.33 1.08 28.13
CA HIS A 180 -0.10 -0.24 28.70
C HIS A 180 0.16 -1.29 27.60
N GLU A 181 -0.64 -1.30 26.53
CA GLU A 181 -0.41 -2.18 25.36
C GLU A 181 0.98 -1.96 24.74
N ILE A 182 1.45 -0.71 24.68
CA ILE A 182 2.79 -0.37 24.18
C ILE A 182 3.87 -0.92 25.12
N ASP A 183 3.76 -0.69 26.42
CA ASP A 183 4.77 -1.13 27.39
C ASP A 183 4.84 -2.67 27.50
N GLU A 184 3.70 -3.34 27.44
CA GLU A 184 3.62 -4.80 27.38
C GLU A 184 4.27 -5.33 26.09
N ALA A 185 3.99 -4.70 24.94
CA ALA A 185 4.61 -5.07 23.68
C ALA A 185 6.13 -4.86 23.68
N LEU A 186 6.61 -3.77 24.29
CA LEU A 186 8.03 -3.50 24.45
C LEU A 186 8.71 -4.55 25.33
N SER A 187 8.10 -4.89 26.47
CA SER A 187 8.62 -5.90 27.41
C SER A 187 8.75 -7.29 26.78
N LYS A 188 7.87 -7.65 25.83
CA LYS A 188 7.96 -8.91 25.08
C LYS A 188 9.10 -8.92 24.06
N ASN A 189 9.54 -7.75 23.56
CA ASN A 189 10.59 -7.61 22.55
C ASN A 189 11.96 -7.39 23.19
N HIS A 190 12.52 -8.45 23.79
CA HIS A 190 13.82 -8.45 24.47
C HIS A 190 14.98 -7.91 23.60
N GLU A 191 14.92 -8.08 22.28
CA GLU A 191 15.93 -7.55 21.33
C GLU A 191 16.06 -6.02 21.35
N LEU A 192 15.00 -5.31 21.73
CA LEU A 192 15.03 -3.85 21.79
C LEU A 192 15.57 -3.31 23.11
N GLY A 193 15.44 -4.09 24.19
CA GLY A 193 15.85 -3.68 25.54
C GLY A 193 15.25 -2.34 25.96
N LEU A 194 14.00 -2.09 25.57
CA LEU A 194 13.28 -0.83 25.80
C LEU A 194 12.05 -1.07 26.67
N ASN A 195 11.73 -0.07 27.48
CA ASN A 195 10.44 0.16 28.11
C ASN A 195 10.11 1.66 28.03
N LEU A 196 8.87 2.07 28.35
CA LEU A 196 8.51 3.49 28.29
C LEU A 196 9.27 4.36 29.30
N SER A 197 9.84 3.77 30.36
CA SER A 197 10.71 4.46 31.33
C SER A 197 12.17 4.58 30.90
N SER A 198 12.56 4.01 29.75
CA SER A 198 13.94 4.05 29.24
C SER A 198 14.40 5.44 28.80
N GLY A 199 13.47 6.39 28.66
CA GLY A 199 13.74 7.75 28.23
C GLY A 199 13.84 7.91 26.70
N LEU A 200 13.70 9.16 26.24
CA LEU A 200 13.63 9.51 24.82
C LEU A 200 14.90 9.11 24.03
N GLU A 201 16.10 9.31 24.57
CA GLU A 201 17.36 9.03 23.87
C GLU A 201 17.57 7.54 23.57
N ARG A 202 17.22 6.67 24.52
CA ARG A 202 17.26 5.22 24.27
C ARG A 202 16.24 4.81 23.22
N ALA A 203 15.05 5.40 23.25
CA ALA A 203 14.01 5.14 22.26
C ALA A 203 14.45 5.58 20.85
N ARG A 204 15.03 6.77 20.71
CA ARG A 204 15.66 7.27 19.47
C ARG A 204 16.71 6.28 18.94
N GLY A 205 17.63 5.86 19.81
CA GLY A 205 18.68 4.89 19.46
C GLY A 205 18.13 3.54 18.97
N ALA A 206 17.10 3.01 19.61
CA ALA A 206 16.49 1.75 19.20
C ALA A 206 15.78 1.84 17.84
N VAL A 207 15.06 2.93 17.58
CA VAL A 207 14.39 3.15 16.30
C VAL A 207 15.40 3.27 15.15
N LEU A 208 16.53 3.96 15.39
CA LEU A 208 17.63 4.01 14.42
C LEU A 208 18.24 2.62 14.16
N ARG A 209 18.41 1.79 15.19
CA ARG A 209 18.85 0.39 15.02
C ARG A 209 17.87 -0.44 14.20
N ILE A 210 16.57 -0.35 14.48
CA ILE A 210 15.52 -1.05 13.72
C ILE A 210 15.55 -0.63 12.22
N SER A 211 15.77 0.67 11.98
CA SER A 211 15.91 1.22 10.64
C SER A 211 17.17 0.70 9.93
N SER A 212 18.32 0.67 10.59
CA SER A 212 19.57 0.12 10.04
C SER A 212 19.47 -1.38 9.72
N LEU A 213 18.88 -2.17 10.63
CA LEU A 213 18.61 -3.59 10.42
C LEU A 213 17.74 -3.85 9.17
N SER A 214 16.97 -2.85 8.73
CA SER A 214 16.20 -2.89 7.47
C SER A 214 17.03 -3.13 6.24
N GLY A 215 18.16 -2.44 6.11
CA GLY A 215 19.02 -2.58 4.94
C GLY A 215 19.51 -4.02 4.79
N SER A 216 20.06 -4.57 5.88
CA SER A 216 20.60 -5.93 5.91
C SER A 216 19.53 -6.99 5.61
N ILE A 217 18.35 -6.87 6.23
CA ILE A 217 17.24 -7.81 5.99
C ILE A 217 16.74 -7.72 4.54
N HIS A 218 16.65 -6.52 3.96
CA HIS A 218 16.20 -6.40 2.56
C HIS A 218 17.16 -7.10 1.59
N ALA A 219 18.47 -6.94 1.78
CA ALA A 219 19.46 -7.64 0.96
C ALA A 219 19.36 -9.18 1.10
N LYS A 220 19.10 -9.67 2.32
CA LYS A 220 18.82 -11.11 2.53
C LYS A 220 17.58 -11.56 1.76
N VAL A 221 16.49 -10.80 1.84
CA VAL A 221 15.23 -11.16 1.15
C VAL A 221 15.37 -11.08 -0.37
N ASP A 222 16.15 -10.14 -0.90
CA ASP A 222 16.44 -10.07 -2.34
C ASP A 222 17.08 -11.39 -2.82
N LYS A 223 18.12 -11.89 -2.11
CA LYS A 223 18.73 -13.21 -2.38
C LYS A 223 17.74 -14.37 -2.24
N LEU A 224 16.87 -14.33 -1.23
CA LEU A 224 15.85 -15.39 -1.06
C LEU A 224 14.86 -15.42 -2.22
N ILE A 225 14.47 -14.26 -2.74
CA ILE A 225 13.57 -14.18 -3.88
C ILE A 225 14.24 -14.78 -5.11
N GLU A 226 15.50 -14.42 -5.38
CA GLU A 226 16.29 -14.98 -6.49
C GLU A 226 16.40 -16.51 -6.41
N GLN A 227 16.59 -17.06 -5.21
CA GLN A 227 16.77 -18.51 -5.01
C GLN A 227 15.46 -19.30 -5.01
N SER A 228 14.41 -18.73 -4.41
CA SER A 228 13.16 -19.45 -4.14
C SER A 228 12.08 -19.23 -5.17
N CYS A 229 12.08 -18.11 -5.90
CA CYS A 229 11.07 -17.85 -6.89
C CYS A 229 11.31 -18.69 -8.15
N ARG A 230 10.21 -19.14 -8.75
CA ARG A 230 10.18 -19.75 -10.07
C ARG A 230 9.27 -18.93 -10.97
N PRO A 231 9.42 -19.04 -12.29
CA PRO A 231 8.52 -18.35 -13.19
C PRO A 231 7.05 -18.63 -12.91
N SER A 232 6.24 -17.58 -12.98
CA SER A 232 4.80 -17.67 -12.76
C SER A 232 4.08 -16.52 -13.47
N PRO A 233 2.79 -16.67 -13.80
CA PRO A 233 2.01 -15.63 -14.44
C PRO A 233 2.04 -14.28 -13.67
N PRO A 234 1.87 -13.14 -14.36
CA PRO A 234 1.85 -11.82 -13.73
C PRO A 234 0.89 -11.73 -12.54
N GLY A 235 1.31 -11.08 -11.45
CA GLY A 235 0.50 -10.95 -10.24
C GLY A 235 0.30 -12.24 -9.43
N THR A 236 1.02 -13.30 -9.77
CA THR A 236 1.20 -14.52 -8.97
C THR A 236 2.67 -14.71 -8.64
N LEU A 237 2.99 -15.48 -7.60
CA LEU A 237 4.37 -15.83 -7.24
C LEU A 237 4.47 -17.31 -6.90
N LEU A 238 5.37 -18.02 -7.58
CA LEU A 238 5.64 -19.43 -7.33
C LEU A 238 6.92 -19.58 -6.50
N LEU A 239 6.83 -20.24 -5.35
CA LEU A 239 7.92 -20.42 -4.39
C LEU A 239 8.28 -21.90 -4.25
N SER A 240 9.58 -22.20 -4.32
CA SER A 240 10.16 -23.52 -4.10
C SER A 240 10.39 -23.78 -2.60
N PRO A 241 9.75 -24.81 -2.00
CA PRO A 241 9.93 -25.13 -0.59
C PRO A 241 11.36 -25.53 -0.24
N SER A 242 12.05 -26.27 -1.12
CA SER A 242 13.44 -26.68 -0.90
C SER A 242 14.40 -25.48 -0.81
N ALA A 243 14.15 -24.44 -1.62
CA ALA A 243 14.91 -23.19 -1.53
C ALA A 243 14.55 -22.38 -0.28
N LEU A 244 13.29 -22.41 0.17
CA LEU A 244 12.86 -21.74 1.40
C LEU A 244 13.41 -22.42 2.67
N GLN A 245 13.49 -23.74 2.70
CA GLN A 245 13.85 -24.51 3.90
C GLN A 245 15.36 -24.55 4.22
N SER A 246 16.18 -23.75 3.54
CA SER A 246 17.60 -23.61 3.89
C SER A 246 17.77 -23.13 5.34
N GLU A 247 18.58 -23.85 6.13
CA GLU A 247 18.75 -23.66 7.58
C GLU A 247 19.28 -22.27 7.97
N THR A 248 19.86 -21.51 7.04
CA THR A 248 20.53 -20.23 7.32
C THR A 248 19.59 -19.03 7.42
N ILE A 249 18.28 -19.20 7.23
CA ILE A 249 17.34 -18.08 7.10
C ILE A 249 16.72 -17.73 8.45
N ASP A 250 17.12 -16.59 9.01
CA ASP A 250 16.55 -16.05 10.25
C ASP A 250 15.06 -15.69 10.12
N LEU A 251 14.35 -15.69 11.25
CA LEU A 251 12.90 -15.47 11.30
C LEU A 251 12.49 -14.10 10.73
N LEU A 252 13.30 -13.06 10.94
CA LEU A 252 13.01 -11.72 10.44
C LEU A 252 13.05 -11.67 8.91
N ALA A 253 13.99 -12.35 8.28
CA ALA A 253 14.05 -12.49 6.82
C ALA A 253 12.84 -13.26 6.28
N ARG A 254 12.39 -14.33 6.96
CA ARG A 254 11.16 -15.07 6.58
C ARG A 254 9.93 -14.17 6.61
N LYS A 255 9.74 -13.40 7.70
CA LYS A 255 8.64 -12.44 7.84
C LYS A 255 8.70 -11.36 6.76
N ALA A 256 9.90 -10.82 6.50
CA ALA A 256 10.11 -9.81 5.48
C ALA A 256 9.82 -10.32 4.05
N LEU A 257 10.15 -11.59 3.76
CA LEU A 257 9.78 -12.24 2.51
C LEU A 257 8.27 -12.29 2.37
N VAL A 258 7.56 -12.79 3.37
CA VAL A 258 6.09 -12.86 3.36
C VAL A 258 5.47 -11.49 3.13
N GLU A 259 5.88 -10.45 3.86
CA GLU A 259 5.37 -9.09 3.65
C GLU A 259 5.61 -8.56 2.22
N ARG A 260 6.72 -8.96 1.58
CA ARG A 260 7.06 -8.60 0.20
C ARG A 260 6.22 -9.36 -0.82
N VAL A 261 5.98 -10.66 -0.60
CA VAL A 261 5.04 -11.46 -1.41
C VAL A 261 3.62 -10.90 -1.32
N LEU A 262 3.15 -10.57 -0.11
CA LEU A 262 1.83 -9.97 0.09
C LEU A 262 1.71 -8.64 -0.66
N ARG A 263 2.73 -7.77 -0.54
CA ARG A 263 2.76 -6.47 -1.25
C ARG A 263 2.70 -6.64 -2.76
N TYR A 264 3.34 -7.67 -3.30
CA TYR A 264 3.28 -8.01 -4.72
C TYR A 264 1.87 -8.52 -5.07
N VAL A 265 1.43 -9.64 -4.51
CA VAL A 265 0.22 -10.35 -4.97
C VAL A 265 -1.11 -9.65 -4.63
N SER A 266 -1.21 -9.00 -3.46
CA SER A 266 -2.47 -8.54 -2.87
C SER A 266 -3.24 -7.53 -3.73
N PRO A 267 -4.59 -7.58 -3.82
CA PRO A 267 -5.41 -6.54 -4.47
C PRO A 267 -5.62 -5.27 -3.61
N GLU A 268 -5.07 -5.22 -2.40
CA GLU A 268 -5.17 -4.07 -1.50
C GLU A 268 -4.33 -2.89 -1.99
N PRO A 269 -4.70 -1.63 -1.68
CA PRO A 269 -3.97 -0.43 -2.12
C PRO A 269 -2.47 -0.51 -1.81
N TRP A 270 -1.61 -0.37 -2.82
CA TRP A 270 -0.17 -0.41 -2.62
C TRP A 270 0.31 0.81 -1.80
N GLY A 271 1.35 0.61 -0.99
CA GLY A 271 1.83 1.62 -0.02
C GLY A 271 0.99 1.69 1.26
N SER A 272 -0.16 0.99 1.33
CA SER A 272 -0.95 0.84 2.55
C SER A 272 -0.43 -0.30 3.43
N LEU A 273 -0.69 -0.19 4.74
CA LEU A 273 -0.48 -1.28 5.68
C LEU A 273 -1.37 -2.49 5.35
N ARG A 274 -2.56 -2.28 4.76
CA ARG A 274 -3.50 -3.33 4.37
C ARG A 274 -2.88 -4.31 3.37
N ALA A 275 -2.02 -3.86 2.45
CA ALA A 275 -1.34 -4.74 1.48
C ALA A 275 -0.26 -5.64 2.11
N GLN A 276 0.07 -5.46 3.39
CA GLN A 276 1.07 -6.22 4.14
C GLN A 276 0.46 -6.82 5.42
N SER A 277 -0.84 -7.14 5.42
CA SER A 277 -1.60 -7.65 6.57
C SER A 277 -1.53 -6.75 7.82
N HIS A 278 -1.42 -5.44 7.62
CA HIS A 278 -1.12 -4.44 8.65
C HIS A 278 0.19 -4.69 9.43
N SER A 279 1.10 -5.50 8.88
CA SER A 279 2.26 -6.05 9.58
C SER A 279 1.89 -6.72 10.91
N ARG A 280 0.66 -7.25 11.03
CA ARG A 280 0.21 -8.01 12.21
C ARG A 280 1.02 -9.29 12.34
N SER A 281 1.73 -9.43 13.47
CA SER A 281 2.63 -10.57 13.65
C SER A 281 1.90 -11.90 13.50
N SER A 282 0.72 -12.08 14.12
CA SER A 282 -0.01 -13.36 14.10
C SER A 282 -0.35 -13.89 12.69
N GLN A 283 -0.68 -13.00 11.74
CA GLN A 283 -0.98 -13.41 10.36
C GLN A 283 0.28 -13.76 9.60
N VAL A 284 1.34 -12.95 9.75
CA VAL A 284 2.63 -13.21 9.12
C VAL A 284 3.27 -14.48 9.69
N ASP A 285 3.21 -14.67 11.01
CA ASP A 285 3.67 -15.85 11.72
C ASP A 285 2.96 -17.10 11.23
N ARG A 286 1.63 -17.05 11.08
CA ARG A 286 0.85 -18.16 10.51
C ARG A 286 1.34 -18.53 9.11
N ILE A 287 1.57 -17.54 8.24
CA ILE A 287 2.07 -17.79 6.88
C ILE A 287 3.47 -18.39 6.93
N VAL A 288 4.38 -17.80 7.72
CA VAL A 288 5.76 -18.31 7.88
C VAL A 288 5.76 -19.76 8.37
N ASN A 289 4.97 -20.08 9.40
CA ASN A 289 4.89 -21.43 9.94
C ASN A 289 4.40 -22.46 8.91
N ILE A 290 3.47 -22.07 8.03
CA ILE A 290 2.96 -22.97 6.99
C ILE A 290 3.97 -23.11 5.84
N LEU A 291 4.56 -22.00 5.36
CA LEU A 291 5.48 -22.00 4.23
C LEU A 291 6.80 -22.73 4.52
N TRP A 292 7.32 -22.61 5.75
CA TRP A 292 8.52 -23.30 6.21
C TRP A 292 8.24 -24.64 6.89
N GLY A 293 6.96 -24.99 7.08
CA GLY A 293 6.56 -26.29 7.62
C GLY A 293 6.70 -27.43 6.60
N PRO A 294 6.52 -28.69 7.03
CA PRO A 294 6.54 -29.84 6.15
C PRO A 294 5.39 -29.74 5.12
N MET A 295 5.74 -29.85 3.84
CA MET A 295 4.78 -29.79 2.75
C MET A 295 4.34 -31.21 2.35
N ASN A 296 3.04 -31.45 2.24
CA ASN A 296 2.49 -32.73 1.78
C ASN A 296 1.36 -32.55 0.77
N ARG A 297 1.02 -33.64 0.06
CA ARG A 297 0.02 -33.64 -1.02
C ARG A 297 -1.41 -33.31 -0.55
N ASN A 298 -1.73 -33.63 0.71
CA ASN A 298 -3.07 -33.46 1.29
C ASN A 298 -3.34 -32.04 1.81
N MET A 299 -2.32 -31.19 1.85
CA MET A 299 -2.43 -29.85 2.41
C MET A 299 -3.39 -28.98 1.60
N ALA A 300 -4.42 -28.41 2.23
CA ALA A 300 -5.40 -27.58 1.53
C ALA A 300 -4.82 -26.18 1.19
N PRO A 301 -5.34 -25.51 0.14
CA PRO A 301 -5.06 -24.09 -0.05
C PRO A 301 -5.56 -23.30 1.16
N PHE A 302 -4.87 -22.22 1.51
CA PHE A 302 -5.30 -21.36 2.61
C PHE A 302 -5.26 -19.89 2.19
N THR A 303 -6.20 -19.10 2.72
CA THR A 303 -6.22 -17.65 2.54
C THR A 303 -5.61 -17.00 3.78
N ALA A 304 -4.55 -16.23 3.60
CA ALA A 304 -3.92 -15.50 4.68
C ALA A 304 -3.14 -14.29 4.14
N GLY A 305 -3.30 -13.16 4.82
CA GLY A 305 -2.70 -11.90 4.44
C GLY A 305 -3.39 -11.24 3.24
N SER A 306 -4.09 -10.13 3.49
CA SER A 306 -4.41 -9.14 2.44
C SER A 306 -5.08 -9.68 1.17
N GLY A 307 -5.97 -10.68 1.28
CA GLY A 307 -6.63 -11.29 0.12
C GLY A 307 -5.71 -12.13 -0.77
N VAL A 308 -4.66 -12.72 -0.20
CA VAL A 308 -3.76 -13.67 -0.87
C VAL A 308 -4.14 -15.09 -0.48
N VAL A 309 -4.20 -15.96 -1.50
CA VAL A 309 -4.39 -17.41 -1.39
C VAL A 309 -3.06 -18.08 -1.69
N TRP A 310 -2.71 -19.02 -0.83
CA TRP A 310 -1.52 -19.84 -0.92
C TRP A 310 -1.96 -21.25 -1.28
N THR A 311 -1.64 -21.66 -2.50
CA THR A 311 -2.10 -22.92 -3.08
C THR A 311 -0.90 -23.83 -3.33
N PRO A 312 -0.89 -25.06 -2.78
CA PRO A 312 0.09 -26.06 -3.16
C PRO A 312 -0.18 -26.54 -4.59
N VAL A 313 0.83 -26.52 -5.45
CA VAL A 313 0.75 -26.87 -6.88
C VAL A 313 1.92 -27.76 -7.30
N ASN A 314 1.79 -28.40 -8.47
CA ASN A 314 2.88 -29.10 -9.14
C ASN A 314 3.25 -28.37 -10.43
N LEU A 315 4.48 -28.59 -10.88
CA LEU A 315 4.92 -28.26 -12.23
C LEU A 315 4.92 -29.53 -13.08
N ASP A 316 4.44 -29.44 -14.32
CA ASP A 316 4.64 -30.52 -15.29
C ASP A 316 6.04 -30.45 -15.93
N SER A 317 6.33 -31.36 -16.87
CA SER A 317 7.63 -31.41 -17.58
C SER A 317 7.93 -30.16 -18.41
N SER A 318 6.92 -29.35 -18.73
CA SER A 318 7.06 -28.08 -19.47
C SER A 318 7.20 -26.88 -18.53
N GLY A 319 7.17 -27.09 -17.21
CA GLY A 319 7.18 -26.01 -16.21
C GLY A 319 5.81 -25.38 -15.96
N ASP A 320 4.75 -26.02 -16.46
CA ASP A 320 3.39 -25.50 -16.43
C ASP A 320 2.73 -25.77 -15.07
N ILE A 321 2.09 -24.75 -14.48
CA ILE A 321 1.45 -24.89 -13.17
C ILE A 321 0.17 -25.72 -13.30
N LYS A 322 0.13 -26.89 -12.65
CA LYS A 322 -1.04 -27.77 -12.61
C LYS A 322 -1.63 -27.87 -11.19
N PRO A 323 -2.97 -28.09 -11.09
CA PRO A 323 -3.57 -28.60 -9.87
C PRO A 323 -2.89 -29.91 -9.43
N ARG A 324 -3.06 -30.30 -8.17
CA ARG A 324 -2.43 -31.48 -7.52
C ARG A 324 -2.89 -32.84 -8.04
N THR A 325 -3.14 -32.99 -9.34
CA THR A 325 -3.78 -34.15 -9.96
C THR A 325 -2.78 -35.14 -10.57
N GLY A 326 -1.47 -35.03 -10.31
CA GLY A 326 -0.45 -35.85 -10.96
C GLY A 326 0.70 -36.31 -10.05
N THR A 327 1.34 -37.39 -10.47
CA THR A 327 2.46 -38.13 -9.85
C THR A 327 3.77 -37.34 -9.67
N GLY A 328 3.75 -36.01 -9.77
CA GLY A 328 4.92 -35.14 -9.62
C GLY A 328 5.60 -35.29 -8.27
N THR A 329 6.94 -35.26 -8.28
CA THR A 329 7.78 -35.48 -7.09
C THR A 329 7.89 -34.22 -6.22
N ASP A 330 7.89 -33.03 -6.83
CA ASP A 330 8.11 -31.76 -6.12
C ASP A 330 6.84 -30.89 -6.05
N LEU A 331 6.58 -30.34 -4.87
CA LEU A 331 5.48 -29.41 -4.59
C LEU A 331 5.99 -27.97 -4.53
N TYR A 332 5.14 -27.02 -4.91
CA TYR A 332 5.44 -25.59 -4.89
C TYR A 332 4.31 -24.79 -4.25
N TRP A 333 4.64 -23.66 -3.67
CA TRP A 333 3.67 -22.71 -3.14
C TRP A 333 3.35 -21.64 -4.19
N LEU A 334 2.11 -21.62 -4.67
CA LEU A 334 1.61 -20.54 -5.50
C LEU A 334 0.87 -19.51 -4.65
N ALA A 335 1.42 -18.31 -4.53
CA ALA A 335 0.73 -17.15 -4.00
C ALA A 335 -0.03 -16.44 -5.14
N HIS A 336 -1.35 -16.33 -5.02
CA HIS A 336 -2.19 -15.60 -5.97
C HIS A 336 -3.31 -14.85 -5.24
N ARG A 337 -3.97 -13.90 -5.92
CA ARG A 337 -5.10 -13.19 -5.31
C ARG A 337 -6.27 -14.15 -5.04
N GLN A 338 -6.96 -13.96 -3.92
CA GLN A 338 -8.24 -14.60 -3.61
C GLN A 338 -9.27 -14.24 -4.68
N PRO A 339 -10.12 -15.12 -5.21
CA PRO A 339 -11.15 -14.75 -6.20
C PRO A 339 -12.02 -13.56 -5.76
N PRO A 340 -12.48 -12.70 -6.69
CA PRO A 340 -13.46 -11.67 -6.34
C PRO A 340 -14.75 -12.34 -5.82
N PRO A 341 -15.39 -11.84 -4.76
CA PRO A 341 -16.62 -12.43 -4.25
C PRO A 341 -17.70 -12.40 -5.34
N VAL A 342 -18.27 -13.56 -5.66
CA VAL A 342 -19.42 -13.67 -6.56
C VAL A 342 -20.64 -13.08 -5.83
N LYS A 343 -21.47 -12.29 -6.51
CA LYS A 343 -22.72 -11.75 -5.94
C LYS A 343 -23.60 -12.91 -5.44
N ASN A 344 -23.56 -13.22 -4.15
CA ASN A 344 -24.64 -14.00 -3.53
C ASN A 344 -25.84 -13.07 -3.37
N LYS A 345 -26.93 -13.36 -4.09
CA LYS A 345 -28.26 -12.81 -3.78
C LYS A 345 -28.62 -13.30 -2.36
N GLY A 346 -28.69 -12.40 -1.38
CA GLY A 346 -29.31 -12.71 -0.08
C GLY A 346 -28.47 -12.54 1.19
N LEU A 347 -27.41 -11.72 1.20
CA LEU A 347 -26.79 -11.28 2.46
C LEU A 347 -26.78 -9.75 2.52
N HIS A 348 -27.24 -9.25 3.66
CA HIS A 348 -27.51 -7.85 4.04
C HIS A 348 -26.70 -6.76 3.32
N GLU A 349 -27.39 -5.66 2.99
CA GLU A 349 -26.92 -4.44 2.31
C GLU A 349 -25.81 -3.64 3.02
N ASP A 350 -25.17 -4.19 4.06
CA ASP A 350 -23.95 -3.65 4.67
C ASP A 350 -22.67 -4.02 3.89
N ALA A 351 -22.81 -4.41 2.62
CA ALA A 351 -21.73 -4.90 1.76
C ALA A 351 -20.81 -3.76 1.26
N LYS A 352 -19.95 -3.23 2.14
CA LYS A 352 -18.76 -2.41 1.79
C LYS A 352 -17.78 -3.09 0.82
N PHE A 353 -18.00 -4.35 0.43
CA PHE A 353 -17.09 -5.13 -0.42
C PHE A 353 -17.83 -6.04 -1.42
N SER A 354 -18.53 -5.46 -2.41
CA SER A 354 -18.81 -6.17 -3.66
C SER A 354 -17.92 -5.59 -4.76
N TYR A 355 -16.93 -6.36 -5.21
CA TYR A 355 -16.14 -6.08 -6.41
C TYR A 355 -16.17 -7.38 -7.20
N SER A 356 -16.92 -7.40 -8.31
CA SER A 356 -17.04 -8.57 -9.19
C SER A 356 -15.79 -8.82 -10.04
N GLY A 357 -14.78 -7.93 -9.96
CA GLY A 357 -13.66 -7.91 -10.90
C GLY A 357 -14.00 -7.26 -12.24
N GLN A 358 -15.28 -7.00 -12.52
CA GLN A 358 -15.71 -6.41 -13.78
C GLN A 358 -15.74 -4.88 -13.71
N VAL A 359 -15.15 -4.23 -14.70
CA VAL A 359 -15.12 -2.77 -14.83
C VAL A 359 -15.59 -2.42 -16.25
N ASP A 360 -16.70 -1.70 -16.35
CA ASP A 360 -17.23 -1.19 -17.60
C ASP A 360 -16.46 0.09 -17.99
N LEU A 361 -15.82 0.07 -19.16
CA LEU A 361 -15.02 1.19 -19.68
C LEU A 361 -15.74 1.95 -20.80
N THR A 362 -16.97 1.57 -21.16
CA THR A 362 -17.65 2.05 -22.38
C THR A 362 -17.72 3.57 -22.42
N ASP A 363 -18.30 4.20 -21.39
CA ASP A 363 -18.45 5.66 -21.32
C ASP A 363 -17.11 6.40 -21.23
N LEU A 364 -16.16 5.83 -20.47
CA LEU A 364 -14.83 6.41 -20.31
C LEU A 364 -14.07 6.42 -21.63
N LEU A 365 -14.10 5.30 -22.36
CA LEU A 365 -13.47 5.16 -23.66
C LEU A 365 -14.13 6.06 -24.71
N ALA A 366 -15.47 6.04 -24.80
CA ALA A 366 -16.22 6.86 -25.75
C ALA A 366 -15.97 8.36 -25.52
N THR A 367 -15.96 8.79 -24.26
CA THR A 367 -15.71 10.19 -23.90
C THR A 367 -14.27 10.58 -24.19
N SER A 368 -13.29 9.75 -23.81
CA SER A 368 -11.87 10.02 -24.06
C SER A 368 -11.56 10.08 -25.56
N HIS A 369 -12.10 9.14 -26.35
CA HIS A 369 -11.94 9.12 -27.81
C HIS A 369 -12.51 10.37 -28.47
N ARG A 370 -13.73 10.81 -28.08
CA ARG A 370 -14.33 12.04 -28.59
C ARG A 370 -13.51 13.29 -28.26
N LEU A 371 -12.97 13.39 -27.04
CA LEU A 371 -12.12 14.51 -26.63
C LEU A 371 -10.82 14.53 -27.44
N TRP A 372 -10.18 13.37 -27.62
CA TRP A 372 -8.97 13.25 -28.43
C TRP A 372 -9.21 13.67 -29.89
N GLN A 373 -10.30 13.23 -30.52
CA GLN A 373 -10.64 13.61 -31.90
C GLN A 373 -10.83 15.12 -32.10
N LYS A 374 -11.28 15.83 -31.05
CA LYS A 374 -11.45 17.29 -31.06
C LYS A 374 -10.14 18.05 -30.81
N GLY A 375 -9.06 17.36 -30.45
CA GLY A 375 -7.80 17.97 -30.03
C GLY A 375 -7.76 18.39 -28.55
N ASP A 376 -8.83 18.14 -27.79
CA ASP A 376 -8.96 18.53 -26.38
C ASP A 376 -8.49 17.43 -25.40
N GLY A 377 -8.20 16.23 -25.90
CA GLY A 377 -7.84 15.05 -25.11
C GLY A 377 -6.51 14.42 -25.49
N ALA A 378 -5.89 13.71 -24.55
CA ALA A 378 -4.68 12.94 -24.80
C ALA A 378 -4.97 11.72 -25.70
N GLU A 379 -4.01 11.35 -26.57
CA GLU A 379 -4.08 10.14 -27.40
C GLU A 379 -4.06 8.85 -26.56
N LEU A 380 -3.49 8.91 -25.36
CA LEU A 380 -3.31 7.75 -24.48
C LEU A 380 -4.29 7.81 -23.30
N LEU A 381 -5.13 6.78 -23.18
CA LEU A 381 -5.95 6.54 -22.00
C LEU A 381 -5.31 5.48 -21.10
N GLU A 382 -5.08 5.82 -19.84
CA GLU A 382 -4.55 4.89 -18.82
C GLU A 382 -5.61 4.58 -17.74
N VAL A 383 -5.76 3.30 -17.41
CA VAL A 383 -6.69 2.80 -16.38
C VAL A 383 -5.96 1.82 -15.48
N LEU A 384 -6.27 1.81 -14.18
CA LEU A 384 -5.68 0.85 -13.23
C LEU A 384 -6.72 -0.14 -12.75
N TRP A 385 -6.57 -1.39 -13.19
CA TRP A 385 -7.46 -2.48 -12.87
C TRP A 385 -6.93 -3.31 -11.69
N ASP A 386 -7.82 -3.63 -10.75
CA ASP A 386 -7.55 -4.44 -9.56
C ASP A 386 -6.31 -3.97 -8.75
N ARG A 387 -5.95 -2.69 -8.88
CA ARG A 387 -4.78 -2.05 -8.24
C ARG A 387 -3.43 -2.71 -8.54
N ARG A 388 -3.36 -3.47 -9.63
CA ARG A 388 -2.25 -4.36 -9.97
C ARG A 388 -1.88 -4.30 -11.44
N PHE A 389 -2.84 -3.95 -12.31
CA PHE A 389 -2.64 -3.94 -13.74
C PHE A 389 -2.95 -2.57 -14.32
N ARG A 390 -1.96 -1.92 -14.92
CA ARG A 390 -2.15 -0.71 -15.69
C ARG A 390 -2.50 -1.09 -17.12
N ILE A 391 -3.66 -0.65 -17.56
CA ILE A 391 -4.19 -0.84 -18.90
C ILE A 391 -3.96 0.47 -19.65
N ARG A 392 -3.26 0.42 -20.77
CA ARG A 392 -2.99 1.58 -21.63
C ARG A 392 -3.67 1.37 -22.96
N LEU A 393 -4.47 2.35 -23.41
CA LEU A 393 -5.30 2.27 -24.61
C LEU A 393 -4.95 3.44 -25.53
N LYS A 394 -4.44 3.13 -26.72
CA LYS A 394 -4.07 4.11 -27.74
C LYS A 394 -5.31 4.46 -28.57
N LEU A 395 -5.88 5.64 -28.33
CA LEU A 395 -7.17 6.04 -28.88
C LEU A 395 -7.16 6.13 -30.41
N SER A 396 -6.04 6.53 -30.99
CA SER A 396 -5.83 6.62 -32.45
C SER A 396 -5.83 5.26 -33.17
N ALA A 397 -5.57 4.17 -32.43
CA ALA A 397 -5.45 2.83 -32.98
C ALA A 397 -6.68 1.95 -32.69
N ILE A 398 -7.72 2.49 -32.03
CA ILE A 398 -8.92 1.71 -31.68
C ILE A 398 -9.58 1.15 -32.95
N PRO A 399 -9.82 -0.17 -33.04
CA PRO A 399 -10.52 -0.77 -34.16
C PRO A 399 -11.90 -0.16 -34.39
N ARG A 400 -12.25 0.13 -35.65
CA ARG A 400 -13.57 0.71 -36.04
C ARG A 400 -14.77 -0.07 -35.47
N ARG A 401 -14.67 -1.40 -35.35
CA ARG A 401 -15.73 -2.24 -34.75
C ARG A 401 -16.01 -1.88 -33.29
N ILE A 402 -14.97 -1.51 -32.54
CA ILE A 402 -15.10 -1.12 -31.13
C ILE A 402 -15.66 0.29 -31.04
N ILE A 403 -15.22 1.21 -31.92
CA ILE A 403 -15.78 2.57 -32.02
C ILE A 403 -17.30 2.51 -32.20
N LYS A 404 -17.77 1.73 -33.19
CA LYS A 404 -19.21 1.54 -33.43
C LYS A 404 -19.93 0.91 -32.23
N ALA A 405 -19.29 -0.07 -31.58
CA ALA A 405 -19.89 -0.73 -30.43
C ALA A 405 -19.99 0.20 -29.20
N MET A 406 -19.10 1.17 -29.03
CA MET A 406 -19.17 2.16 -27.95
C MET A 406 -20.30 3.18 -28.16
N GLU A 407 -20.78 3.35 -29.39
CA GLU A 407 -21.91 4.23 -29.74
C GLU A 407 -23.26 3.50 -29.65
N ALA A 408 -23.25 2.17 -29.62
CA ALA A 408 -24.45 1.36 -29.52
C ALA A 408 -24.91 1.22 -28.06
N THR A 409 -26.22 1.29 -27.83
CA THR A 409 -26.80 1.24 -26.47
C THR A 409 -26.80 -0.16 -25.83
N ASP A 410 -26.54 -1.20 -26.62
CA ASP A 410 -26.65 -2.61 -26.23
C ASP A 410 -25.28 -3.30 -26.06
N SER A 411 -24.21 -2.53 -26.16
CA SER A 411 -22.84 -3.01 -26.24
C SER A 411 -21.99 -2.39 -25.13
N ARG A 412 -21.09 -3.19 -24.55
CA ARG A 412 -20.22 -2.77 -23.44
C ARG A 412 -18.80 -3.25 -23.62
N VAL A 413 -17.83 -2.35 -23.44
CA VAL A 413 -16.41 -2.68 -23.40
C VAL A 413 -16.01 -2.87 -21.94
N VAL A 414 -15.78 -4.12 -21.52
CA VAL A 414 -15.63 -4.49 -20.11
C VAL A 414 -14.29 -5.15 -19.86
N LEU A 415 -13.58 -4.72 -18.82
CA LEU A 415 -12.48 -5.46 -18.21
C LEU A 415 -13.03 -6.51 -17.25
N CYS A 416 -12.73 -7.78 -17.48
CA CYS A 416 -13.16 -8.90 -16.65
C CYS A 416 -11.95 -9.70 -16.15
N PRO A 417 -12.05 -10.39 -15.00
CA PRO A 417 -11.04 -11.35 -14.61
C PRO A 417 -11.14 -12.59 -15.50
N GLN A 418 -10.02 -12.99 -16.12
CA GLN A 418 -9.89 -14.29 -16.75
C GLN A 418 -10.04 -15.39 -15.68
N ARG A 419 -10.63 -16.53 -16.05
CA ARG A 419 -10.90 -17.64 -15.11
C ARG A 419 -9.63 -18.17 -14.44
N LYS A 420 -8.54 -18.28 -15.19
CA LYS A 420 -7.22 -18.72 -14.70
C LYS A 420 -6.48 -17.49 -14.17
N TRP A 421 -6.04 -17.52 -12.91
CA TRP A 421 -5.23 -16.49 -12.23
C TRP A 421 -5.87 -15.11 -12.00
N HIS A 422 -7.06 -14.83 -12.54
CA HIS A 422 -7.73 -13.52 -12.44
C HIS A 422 -6.91 -12.39 -13.07
N LEU A 423 -6.32 -12.67 -14.24
CA LEU A 423 -5.68 -11.66 -15.08
C LEU A 423 -6.74 -10.79 -15.77
N PRO A 424 -6.44 -9.52 -16.09
CA PRO A 424 -7.37 -8.69 -16.83
C PRO A 424 -7.57 -9.22 -18.25
N GLN A 425 -8.83 -9.27 -18.67
CA GLN A 425 -9.27 -9.58 -20.02
C GLN A 425 -10.21 -8.48 -20.48
N LEU A 426 -9.86 -7.79 -21.57
CA LEU A 426 -10.76 -6.83 -22.21
C LEU A 426 -11.72 -7.59 -23.12
N SER A 427 -13.02 -7.39 -22.94
CA SER A 427 -14.06 -8.06 -23.72
C SER A 427 -15.09 -7.06 -24.22
N LEU A 428 -15.63 -7.30 -25.41
CA LEU A 428 -16.83 -6.63 -25.91
C LEU A 428 -18.03 -7.54 -25.63
N GLN A 429 -18.96 -7.05 -24.82
CA GLN A 429 -20.20 -7.73 -24.47
C GLN A 429 -21.36 -7.08 -25.23
N THR A 430 -22.12 -7.87 -25.97
CA THR A 430 -23.40 -7.49 -26.56
C THR A 430 -24.54 -8.24 -25.84
N GLN A 431 -25.80 -8.01 -26.22
CA GLN A 431 -26.92 -8.80 -25.67
C GLN A 431 -26.75 -10.31 -25.92
N ASP A 432 -26.22 -10.67 -27.08
CA ASP A 432 -26.16 -12.07 -27.54
C ASP A 432 -24.82 -12.75 -27.34
N SER A 433 -23.73 -12.00 -27.10
CA SER A 433 -22.38 -12.57 -27.11
C SER A 433 -21.37 -11.82 -26.26
N THR A 434 -20.28 -12.51 -25.92
CA THR A 434 -19.08 -11.88 -25.35
C THR A 434 -17.89 -12.29 -26.20
N SER A 435 -17.23 -11.30 -26.81
CA SER A 435 -16.01 -11.51 -27.59
C SER A 435 -14.80 -10.97 -26.83
N VAL A 436 -13.73 -11.77 -26.78
CA VAL A 436 -12.46 -11.36 -26.16
C VAL A 436 -11.73 -10.43 -27.12
N LEU A 437 -11.39 -9.24 -26.65
CA LEU A 437 -10.65 -8.25 -27.41
C LEU A 437 -9.15 -8.37 -27.17
N HIS A 438 -8.74 -8.62 -25.93
CA HIS A 438 -7.33 -8.75 -25.52
C HIS A 438 -7.22 -9.42 -24.15
N THR A 439 -6.11 -10.14 -23.91
CA THR A 439 -5.81 -10.84 -22.65
C THR A 439 -4.38 -10.55 -22.22
N ALA A 440 -4.11 -10.50 -20.91
CA ALA A 440 -2.76 -10.27 -20.39
C ALA A 440 -1.78 -11.45 -20.50
N ILE A 441 -2.14 -12.54 -21.19
CA ILE A 441 -1.23 -13.66 -21.44
C ILE A 441 -0.66 -13.46 -22.84
N ASP A 442 0.52 -12.85 -22.91
CA ASP A 442 1.46 -13.15 -23.98
C ASP A 442 2.41 -14.21 -23.41
N ASP A 443 2.72 -15.26 -24.17
CA ASP A 443 3.40 -16.47 -23.67
C ASP A 443 4.87 -16.23 -23.23
N SER A 444 5.36 -15.00 -23.37
CA SER A 444 6.61 -14.55 -22.76
C SER A 444 6.36 -14.06 -21.32
N GLN A 445 7.17 -14.54 -20.37
CA GLN A 445 7.19 -14.08 -18.98
C GLN A 445 7.48 -12.57 -18.81
N ASP A 446 7.75 -11.87 -19.92
CA ASP A 446 7.86 -10.43 -19.98
C ASP A 446 6.48 -9.80 -20.14
N VAL A 447 6.10 -9.03 -19.12
CA VAL A 447 5.01 -8.06 -19.18
C VAL A 447 5.14 -7.25 -20.48
N ALA A 448 4.14 -7.32 -21.35
CA ALA A 448 4.12 -6.62 -22.63
C ALA A 448 4.26 -5.09 -22.41
N LYS A 449 5.50 -4.58 -22.53
CA LYS A 449 5.79 -3.15 -22.47
C LYS A 449 5.33 -2.43 -23.74
N GLU A 450 5.13 -3.18 -24.81
CA GLU A 450 4.71 -2.71 -26.13
C GLU A 450 3.21 -2.89 -26.35
N PHE A 451 2.63 -2.08 -27.24
CA PHE A 451 1.21 -2.19 -27.58
C PHE A 451 0.99 -3.39 -28.51
N ASP A 452 0.04 -4.26 -28.15
CA ASP A 452 -0.58 -5.17 -29.10
C ASP A 452 -1.73 -4.41 -29.79
N GLY A 453 -1.39 -3.81 -30.93
CA GLY A 453 -2.28 -2.92 -31.68
C GLY A 453 -2.60 -1.64 -30.92
N TRP A 454 -3.69 -1.66 -30.14
CA TRP A 454 -4.25 -0.48 -29.49
C TRP A 454 -4.30 -0.57 -27.96
N ILE A 455 -3.87 -1.70 -27.39
CA ILE A 455 -3.89 -1.96 -25.95
C ILE A 455 -2.54 -2.50 -25.47
N SER A 456 -2.12 -2.12 -24.27
CA SER A 456 -1.09 -2.82 -23.50
C SER A 456 -1.52 -2.98 -22.05
N ILE A 457 -1.08 -4.07 -21.41
CA ILE A 457 -1.41 -4.40 -20.03
C ILE A 457 -0.11 -4.66 -19.27
N ASP A 458 0.19 -3.77 -18.31
CA ASP A 458 1.36 -3.90 -17.46
C ASP A 458 0.99 -4.31 -16.04
N TYR A 459 1.70 -5.27 -15.46
CA TYR A 459 1.67 -5.47 -14.03
C TYR A 459 2.56 -4.43 -13.31
N VAL A 460 1.99 -3.67 -12.37
CA VAL A 460 2.65 -2.46 -11.84
C VAL A 460 3.38 -2.64 -10.50
N ARG A 461 3.36 -3.84 -9.92
CA ARG A 461 3.98 -4.08 -8.62
C ARG A 461 5.34 -4.74 -8.77
N THR A 462 6.20 -4.46 -7.80
CA THR A 462 7.57 -4.95 -7.77
C THR A 462 7.84 -5.76 -6.51
N LEU A 463 8.64 -6.80 -6.67
CA LEU A 463 9.24 -7.54 -5.56
C LEU A 463 10.46 -6.81 -4.98
N ALA A 464 10.99 -5.79 -5.65
CA ALA A 464 12.16 -5.07 -5.16
C ALA A 464 11.95 -4.46 -3.77
N SER A 465 13.06 -4.21 -3.07
CA SER A 465 13.08 -3.24 -1.99
C SER A 465 12.61 -1.88 -2.52
N VAL A 466 11.66 -1.24 -1.83
CA VAL A 466 11.11 0.08 -2.18
C VAL A 466 11.13 0.97 -0.96
#